data_AF-A0A0Q8FYT5-F1
#
_entry.id   AF-A0A0Q8FYT5-F1
#
_cell.length_a   1.000
_cell.length_b   1.000
_cell.length_c   1.000
_cell.angle_alpha   90.00
_cell.angle_beta   90.00
_cell.angle_gamma   90.00
#
_symmetry.space_group_name_H-M   'P 1'
#
loop_
_entity.id
_entity.type
_entity.pdbx_description
1 polymer ?
#
loop_
_entity_poly.entity_id
_entity_poly.type
_entity_poly.pdbx_seq_one_letter_code
_entity_poly.pdbx_strand_id
1 'polypeptide(L)'
;MELLKDRRVLLGGGAALALIAGLGIALALMHGGKSPTEAPPASRGGLVVETGRADDTKLDPARPLRCFVGGQFVGETTLAECAKKNGVATGALDVGVDETGALAAADQAGLVLTPLPPPAETVAVAAPAATTTAPTPAAASTPLAVCWRYAGGEWRKQPGEITLNACVQQLYSGKCERPGGATYGRWGDETLRRVPGRVESSSDNRTFHSIIEQGPDCSIPSV
;
A
#
# COMPACT_ATOMS: atom_id res chain seq x y z
N MET A 1 51.25 40.15 -40.00
CA MET A 1 50.97 39.82 -38.59
C MET A 1 50.78 41.10 -37.77
N GLU A 2 49.79 41.94 -38.11
CA GLU A 2 49.47 43.17 -37.36
C GLU A 2 48.15 43.06 -36.57
N LEU A 3 47.29 42.09 -36.90
CA LEU A 3 45.99 41.85 -36.25
C LEU A 3 46.08 41.46 -34.77
N LEU A 4 47.25 40.95 -34.32
CA LEU A 4 47.49 40.50 -32.94
C LEU A 4 48.05 41.59 -32.01
N LYS A 5 48.37 42.79 -32.55
CA LYS A 5 48.98 43.89 -31.77
C LYS A 5 47.96 44.92 -31.29
N ASP A 6 46.75 44.88 -31.83
CA ASP A 6 45.67 45.77 -31.44
C ASP A 6 44.94 45.21 -30.21
N ARG A 7 45.09 45.90 -29.07
CA ARG A 7 44.50 45.53 -27.78
C ARG A 7 42.97 45.42 -27.86
N ARG A 8 42.34 46.10 -28.83
CA ARG A 8 40.90 45.99 -29.11
C ARG A 8 40.51 44.66 -29.74
N VAL A 9 41.37 44.08 -30.58
CA VAL A 9 41.16 42.75 -31.17
C VAL A 9 41.36 41.66 -30.11
N LEU A 10 42.31 41.84 -29.19
CA LEU A 10 42.49 40.92 -28.05
C LEU A 10 41.30 40.97 -27.07
N LEU A 11 40.81 42.17 -26.75
CA LEU A 11 39.64 42.36 -25.87
C LEU A 11 38.34 41.88 -26.53
N GLY A 12 38.13 42.20 -27.82
CA GLY A 12 36.96 41.79 -28.58
C GLY A 12 36.94 40.27 -28.83
N GLY A 13 38.10 39.68 -29.15
CA GLY A 13 38.25 38.24 -29.33
C GLY A 13 37.99 37.47 -28.04
N GLY A 14 38.52 37.94 -26.91
CA GLY A 14 38.27 37.34 -25.60
C GLY A 14 36.81 37.39 -25.18
N ALA A 15 36.14 38.53 -25.39
CA ALA A 15 34.71 38.68 -25.07
C ALA A 15 33.81 37.76 -25.93
N ALA A 16 34.11 37.63 -27.22
CA ALA A 16 33.37 36.74 -28.11
C ALA A 16 33.54 35.27 -27.70
N LEU A 17 34.76 34.85 -27.33
CA LEU A 17 35.04 33.49 -26.88
C LEU A 17 34.33 33.16 -25.56
N ALA A 18 34.29 34.10 -24.61
CA ALA A 18 33.60 33.93 -23.34
C ALA A 18 32.08 33.77 -23.52
N LEU A 19 31.47 34.54 -24.44
CA LEU A 19 30.04 34.43 -24.76
C LEU A 19 29.70 33.08 -25.38
N ILE A 20 30.51 32.59 -26.32
CA ILE A 20 30.31 31.28 -26.96
C ILE A 20 30.44 30.15 -25.92
N ALA A 21 31.45 30.21 -25.06
CA ALA A 21 31.64 29.23 -23.99
C ALA A 21 30.46 29.22 -22.99
N GLY A 22 30.01 30.40 -22.56
CA GLY A 22 28.86 30.53 -21.66
C GLY A 22 27.56 29.98 -22.26
N LEU A 23 27.32 30.26 -23.55
CA LEU A 23 26.13 29.75 -24.26
C LEU A 23 26.17 28.22 -24.41
N GLY A 24 27.35 27.64 -24.67
CA GLY A 24 27.52 26.19 -24.73
C GLY A 24 27.22 25.49 -23.41
N ILE A 25 27.69 26.05 -22.29
CA ILE A 25 27.41 25.52 -20.94
C ILE A 25 25.92 25.63 -20.61
N ALA A 26 25.28 26.76 -20.92
CA ALA A 26 23.85 26.96 -20.70
C ALA A 26 23.00 25.95 -21.49
N LEU A 27 23.34 25.71 -22.76
CA LEU A 27 22.65 24.72 -23.59
C LEU A 27 22.85 23.29 -23.09
N ALA A 28 24.05 22.94 -22.60
CA ALA A 28 24.33 21.63 -22.03
C ALA A 28 23.54 21.37 -20.73
N LEU A 29 23.40 22.38 -19.86
CA LEU A 29 22.59 22.28 -18.64
C LEU A 29 21.09 22.16 -18.94
N MET A 30 20.59 22.88 -19.95
CA MET A 30 19.19 22.81 -20.39
C MET A 30 18.84 21.45 -21.03
N HIS A 31 19.77 20.81 -21.74
CA HIS A 31 19.56 19.48 -22.34
C HIS A 31 19.86 18.30 -21.39
N GLY A 32 20.49 18.55 -20.25
CA GLY A 32 20.83 17.54 -19.23
C GLY A 32 19.68 17.18 -18.29
N GLY A 33 18.59 17.96 -18.29
CA GLY A 33 17.38 17.67 -17.54
C GLY A 33 16.59 16.53 -18.18
N LYS A 34 17.04 15.28 -18.00
CA LYS A 34 16.17 14.12 -18.20
C LYS A 34 14.99 14.29 -17.25
N SER A 35 13.81 14.59 -17.81
CA SER A 35 12.54 14.41 -17.12
C SER A 35 12.57 13.05 -16.42
N PRO A 36 12.21 12.93 -15.13
CA PRO A 36 12.09 11.63 -14.50
C PRO A 36 10.99 10.84 -15.23
N THR A 37 11.39 9.95 -16.15
CA THR A 37 10.52 8.94 -16.77
C THR A 37 10.28 7.77 -15.80
N GLU A 38 10.61 7.92 -14.53
CA GLU A 38 10.13 7.03 -13.48
C GLU A 38 8.72 7.50 -13.10
N ALA A 39 7.69 6.84 -13.65
CA ALA A 39 6.33 7.04 -13.18
C ALA A 39 6.31 6.86 -11.64
N PRO A 40 5.55 7.69 -10.89
CA PRO A 40 5.56 7.65 -9.45
C PRO A 40 5.24 6.22 -8.96
N PRO A 41 5.87 5.75 -7.88
CA PRO A 41 5.78 4.35 -7.41
C PRO A 41 4.35 3.89 -7.09
N ALA A 42 3.39 4.82 -7.00
CA ALA A 42 1.98 4.51 -6.89
C ALA A 42 1.36 3.90 -8.17
N SER A 43 1.98 4.07 -9.34
CA SER A 43 1.55 3.45 -10.61
C SER A 43 2.10 2.03 -10.80
N ARG A 44 2.95 1.55 -9.90
CA ARG A 44 3.46 0.16 -9.87
C ARG A 44 2.56 -0.76 -9.03
N GLY A 45 1.31 -0.38 -8.81
CA GLY A 45 0.29 -1.14 -8.11
C GLY A 45 -0.32 -2.21 -9.02
N GLY A 46 0.49 -3.21 -9.39
CA GLY A 46 0.00 -4.51 -9.81
C GLY A 46 0.41 -5.51 -8.73
N LEU A 47 -0.49 -6.40 -8.35
CA LEU A 47 -0.19 -7.52 -7.47
C LEU A 47 0.90 -8.39 -8.13
N VAL A 48 2.17 -8.11 -7.85
CA VAL A 48 3.26 -9.03 -8.16
C VAL A 48 3.34 -10.00 -6.99
N VAL A 49 2.54 -11.06 -7.06
CA VAL A 49 2.83 -12.26 -6.28
C VAL A 49 4.08 -12.85 -6.94
N GLU A 50 5.27 -12.55 -6.42
CA GLU A 50 6.39 -13.46 -6.58
C GLU A 50 6.04 -14.70 -5.78
N THR A 51 5.23 -15.58 -6.38
CA THR A 51 5.33 -16.99 -6.07
C THR A 51 6.81 -17.32 -6.23
N GLY A 52 7.40 -17.99 -5.23
CA GLY A 52 8.73 -18.57 -5.36
C GLY A 52 8.86 -19.28 -6.71
N ARG A 53 10.13 -19.46 -7.14
CA ARG A 53 10.53 -20.07 -8.43
C ARG A 53 9.43 -20.94 -9.04
N ALA A 54 9.19 -20.77 -10.34
CA ALA A 54 8.11 -21.34 -11.16
C ALA A 54 7.86 -22.87 -11.08
N ASP A 55 8.55 -23.58 -10.19
CA ASP A 55 8.49 -25.00 -9.91
C ASP A 55 7.72 -25.34 -8.60
N ASP A 56 7.23 -24.36 -7.85
CA ASP A 56 6.56 -24.55 -6.53
C ASP A 56 5.11 -25.10 -6.61
N THR A 57 4.52 -25.27 -7.79
CA THR A 57 3.15 -25.81 -7.96
C THR A 57 3.04 -27.31 -7.66
N LYS A 58 4.17 -28.00 -7.44
CA LYS A 58 4.19 -29.41 -7.03
C LYS A 58 5.21 -29.61 -5.92
N LEU A 59 4.74 -29.65 -4.67
CA LEU A 59 5.52 -30.22 -3.57
C LEU A 59 5.79 -31.69 -3.93
N ASP A 60 7.05 -32.00 -4.23
CA ASP A 60 7.51 -33.35 -4.48
C ASP A 60 7.72 -34.06 -3.12
N PRO A 61 6.91 -35.07 -2.79
CA PRO A 61 6.95 -35.72 -1.48
C PRO A 61 8.27 -36.48 -1.20
N ALA A 62 9.11 -36.69 -2.21
CA ALA A 62 10.39 -37.39 -2.09
C ALA A 62 11.59 -36.46 -1.86
N ARG A 63 11.44 -35.13 -1.96
CA ARG A 63 12.56 -34.20 -1.74
C ARG A 63 12.85 -33.98 -0.25
N PRO A 64 14.13 -34.01 0.18
CA PRO A 64 14.49 -33.77 1.58
C PRO A 64 14.20 -32.31 1.93
N LEU A 65 13.33 -32.12 2.92
CA LEU A 65 12.95 -30.80 3.44
C LEU A 65 13.48 -30.66 4.85
N ARG A 66 13.75 -29.41 5.25
CA ARG A 66 14.19 -29.08 6.61
C ARG A 66 13.03 -29.30 7.57
N CYS A 67 13.12 -30.31 8.43
CA CYS A 67 12.06 -30.64 9.37
C CYS A 67 12.20 -29.80 10.65
N PHE A 68 11.10 -29.20 11.08
CA PHE A 68 11.00 -28.49 12.35
C PHE A 68 9.92 -29.13 13.21
N VAL A 69 10.26 -29.48 14.45
CA VAL A 69 9.31 -30.01 15.45
C VAL A 69 9.28 -29.06 16.63
N GLY A 70 8.10 -28.51 16.95
CA GLY A 70 7.94 -27.52 18.03
C GLY A 70 8.80 -26.26 17.88
N GLY A 71 9.15 -25.88 16.64
CA GLY A 71 10.02 -24.73 16.34
C GLY A 71 11.53 -25.02 16.38
N GLN A 72 11.95 -26.25 16.61
CA GLN A 72 13.36 -26.68 16.61
C GLN A 72 13.69 -27.48 15.35
N PHE A 73 14.85 -27.22 14.71
CA PHE A 73 15.30 -27.95 13.52
C PHE A 73 15.81 -29.35 13.90
N VAL A 74 15.24 -30.39 13.30
CA VAL A 74 15.49 -31.79 13.67
C VAL A 74 16.30 -32.56 12.63
N GLY A 75 16.58 -31.94 11.48
CA GLY A 75 17.32 -32.52 10.37
C GLY A 75 16.57 -32.44 9.03
N GLU A 76 17.24 -32.86 7.96
CA GLU A 76 16.63 -32.97 6.63
C GLU A 76 16.02 -34.36 6.47
N THR A 77 14.69 -34.43 6.31
CA THR A 77 13.97 -35.68 6.12
C THR A 77 12.78 -35.44 5.17
N THR A 78 12.09 -36.50 4.74
CA THR A 78 10.95 -36.36 3.84
C THR A 78 9.77 -35.72 4.57
N LEU A 79 8.88 -35.05 3.82
CA LEU A 79 7.70 -34.38 4.40
C LEU A 79 6.82 -35.35 5.20
N ALA A 80 6.67 -36.58 4.71
CA ALA A 80 5.89 -37.64 5.37
C ALA A 80 6.49 -38.05 6.73
N GLU A 81 7.82 -38.19 6.81
CA GLU A 81 8.50 -38.51 8.07
C GLU A 81 8.47 -37.33 9.06
N CYS A 82 8.61 -36.11 8.57
CA CYS A 82 8.53 -34.90 9.40
C CYS A 82 7.12 -34.68 9.99
N ALA A 83 6.07 -34.88 9.18
CA ALA A 83 4.68 -34.76 9.62
C ALA A 83 4.34 -35.79 10.71
N LYS A 84 4.82 -37.04 10.53
CA LYS A 84 4.65 -38.12 11.52
C LYS A 84 5.33 -37.80 12.85
N LYS A 85 6.55 -37.23 12.82
CA LYS A 85 7.28 -36.82 14.04
C LYS A 85 6.64 -35.63 14.77
N ASN A 86 5.90 -34.79 14.06
CA ASN A 86 5.12 -33.69 14.62
C ASN A 86 3.74 -34.12 15.17
N GLY A 87 3.39 -35.41 15.10
CA GLY A 87 2.07 -35.89 15.53
C GLY A 87 0.93 -35.48 14.58
N VAL A 88 1.25 -34.99 13.38
CA VAL A 88 0.28 -34.62 12.35
C VAL A 88 -0.05 -35.89 11.57
N ALA A 89 -0.92 -36.73 12.13
CA ALA A 89 -1.43 -37.89 11.41
C ALA A 89 -2.32 -37.40 10.26
N THR A 90 -1.83 -37.60 9.04
CA THR A 90 -2.56 -37.48 7.78
C THR A 90 -3.89 -38.24 7.85
N GLY A 91 -4.99 -37.50 7.86
CA GLY A 91 -6.33 -38.04 7.91
C GLY A 91 -7.38 -36.93 7.90
N ALA A 92 -7.51 -36.24 6.77
CA ALA A 92 -8.75 -35.59 6.31
C ALA A 92 -9.56 -34.74 7.31
N LEU A 93 -8.98 -33.70 7.93
CA LEU A 93 -9.71 -32.58 8.54
C LEU A 93 -8.72 -31.41 8.54
N ASP A 94 -8.91 -30.22 7.99
CA ASP A 94 -10.09 -29.38 7.84
C ASP A 94 -9.78 -28.27 6.80
N VAL A 95 -9.63 -28.65 5.53
CA VAL A 95 -9.59 -27.74 4.38
C VAL A 95 -10.08 -28.54 3.19
N GLY A 96 -11.28 -28.23 2.70
CA GLY A 96 -11.97 -28.93 1.61
C GLY A 96 -11.21 -28.88 0.28
N VAL A 97 -10.22 -29.76 0.16
CA VAL A 97 -9.49 -30.06 -1.07
C VAL A 97 -9.67 -31.56 -1.29
N ASP A 98 -10.52 -31.93 -2.24
CA ASP A 98 -10.62 -33.32 -2.68
C ASP A 98 -9.41 -33.69 -3.55
N GLU A 99 -9.21 -34.98 -3.81
CA GLU A 99 -8.05 -35.52 -4.53
C GLU A 99 -7.91 -35.02 -5.97
N THR A 100 -8.87 -34.24 -6.50
CA THR A 100 -8.76 -33.57 -7.81
C THR A 100 -8.34 -32.10 -7.73
N GLY A 101 -8.13 -31.52 -6.54
CA GLY A 101 -7.55 -30.19 -6.37
C GLY A 101 -8.46 -29.02 -6.78
N ALA A 102 -9.78 -29.20 -6.74
CA ALA A 102 -10.75 -28.15 -7.03
C ALA A 102 -11.31 -27.53 -5.73
N LEU A 103 -11.27 -26.20 -5.63
CA LEU A 103 -11.88 -25.45 -4.52
C LEU A 103 -13.41 -25.49 -4.66
N ALA A 104 -14.08 -26.35 -3.90
CA ALA A 104 -15.53 -26.42 -3.84
C ALA A 104 -16.06 -25.88 -2.50
N ALA A 105 -16.11 -24.55 -2.32
CA ALA A 105 -16.92 -23.92 -1.27
C ALA A 105 -17.10 -22.41 -1.49
N ALA A 106 -17.93 -22.04 -2.46
CA ALA A 106 -18.55 -20.71 -2.50
C ALA A 106 -19.93 -20.81 -3.17
N ASP A 107 -20.82 -21.62 -2.59
CA ASP A 107 -22.25 -21.34 -2.70
C ASP A 107 -23.01 -22.13 -1.62
N GLN A 108 -23.71 -21.38 -0.76
CA GLN A 108 -24.84 -21.80 0.07
C GLN A 108 -24.56 -22.68 1.31
N ALA A 109 -24.62 -22.06 2.50
CA ALA A 109 -25.47 -22.51 3.61
C ALA A 109 -25.26 -21.63 4.86
N GLY A 110 -25.82 -20.43 4.85
CA GLY A 110 -25.92 -19.59 6.04
C GLY A 110 -27.07 -18.61 5.89
N LEU A 111 -28.17 -18.87 6.61
CA LEU A 111 -29.37 -18.02 6.76
C LEU A 111 -30.51 -18.25 5.74
N VAL A 112 -31.07 -19.46 5.74
CA VAL A 112 -32.51 -19.66 5.44
C VAL A 112 -33.18 -20.15 6.72
N LEU A 113 -33.80 -19.25 7.49
CA LEU A 113 -34.76 -19.58 8.54
C LEU A 113 -35.89 -18.54 8.59
N THR A 114 -36.94 -18.76 7.80
CA THR A 114 -38.32 -18.31 8.03
C THR A 114 -39.20 -19.27 7.22
N PRO A 115 -40.26 -19.95 7.72
CA PRO A 115 -41.46 -19.39 8.44
C PRO A 115 -41.97 -20.29 9.62
N LEU A 116 -42.98 -19.98 10.47
CA LEU A 116 -44.42 -19.64 10.27
C LEU A 116 -45.12 -19.31 11.65
N PRO A 117 -46.25 -18.54 11.71
CA PRO A 117 -46.92 -18.03 12.95
C PRO A 117 -48.06 -18.92 13.51
N PRO A 118 -48.62 -18.65 14.73
CA PRO A 118 -50.04 -18.21 14.89
C PRO A 118 -50.35 -17.43 16.22
N PRO A 119 -51.63 -17.21 16.63
CA PRO A 119 -52.58 -16.15 16.25
C PRO A 119 -52.76 -15.04 17.32
N ALA A 120 -53.61 -14.07 16.99
CA ALA A 120 -53.87 -12.80 17.68
C ALA A 120 -54.52 -12.90 19.08
N GLU A 121 -54.09 -12.01 19.98
CA GLU A 121 -54.98 -11.39 20.97
C GLU A 121 -55.07 -9.89 20.70
N THR A 122 -56.24 -9.48 20.25
CA THR A 122 -56.69 -8.09 20.20
C THR A 122 -56.70 -7.48 21.59
N VAL A 123 -55.80 -6.53 21.82
CA VAL A 123 -56.06 -5.43 22.77
C VAL A 123 -55.90 -4.14 22.00
N ALA A 124 -57.03 -3.48 21.74
CA ALA A 124 -57.04 -2.13 21.23
C ALA A 124 -56.40 -1.21 22.27
N VAL A 125 -55.23 -0.67 21.95
CA VAL A 125 -54.64 0.46 22.68
C VAL A 125 -54.51 1.61 21.70
N ALA A 126 -55.04 2.75 22.11
CA ALA A 126 -55.20 3.96 21.32
C ALA A 126 -53.91 4.38 20.62
N ALA A 127 -54.05 4.83 19.37
CA ALA A 127 -52.99 5.45 18.59
C ALA A 127 -52.42 6.67 19.34
N PRO A 128 -51.11 6.71 19.63
CA PRO A 128 -50.43 7.98 19.86
C PRO A 128 -50.25 8.67 18.51
N ALA A 129 -50.48 9.97 18.48
CA ALA A 129 -50.27 10.83 17.33
C ALA A 129 -48.89 10.60 16.70
N ALA A 130 -48.87 10.61 15.36
CA ALA A 130 -47.65 10.55 14.57
C ALA A 130 -46.69 11.69 14.95
N THR A 131 -45.71 11.39 15.79
CA THR A 131 -44.47 12.17 15.83
C THR A 131 -43.68 11.81 14.59
N THR A 132 -43.44 12.80 13.74
CA THR A 132 -42.47 12.74 12.65
C THR A 132 -41.12 12.33 13.24
N THR A 133 -40.73 11.07 13.04
CA THR A 133 -39.41 10.58 13.43
C THR A 133 -38.39 11.36 12.63
N ALA A 134 -37.66 12.26 13.29
CA ALA A 134 -36.45 12.83 12.71
C ALA A 134 -35.53 11.67 12.30
N PRO A 135 -34.87 11.71 11.13
CA PRO A 135 -33.95 10.67 10.74
C PRO A 135 -32.85 10.58 11.79
N THR A 136 -32.76 9.44 12.49
CA THR A 136 -31.58 9.06 13.26
C THR A 136 -30.38 9.22 12.33
N PRO A 137 -29.32 9.95 12.70
CA PRO A 137 -28.12 10.01 11.87
C PRO A 137 -27.64 8.57 11.70
N ALA A 138 -27.63 8.08 10.46
CA ALA A 138 -26.93 6.85 10.15
C ALA A 138 -25.49 7.06 10.62
N ALA A 139 -25.04 6.26 11.59
CA ALA A 139 -23.65 6.26 12.01
C ALA A 139 -22.84 5.98 10.74
N ALA A 140 -22.09 6.98 10.27
CA ALA A 140 -21.25 6.84 9.10
C ALA A 140 -20.21 5.77 9.42
N SER A 141 -20.36 4.59 8.84
CA SER A 141 -19.37 3.52 8.94
C SER A 141 -18.07 4.07 8.36
N THR A 142 -17.08 4.32 9.21
CA THR A 142 -15.78 4.80 8.73
C THR A 142 -15.18 3.70 7.85
N PRO A 143 -14.82 4.00 6.59
CA PRO A 143 -14.27 2.98 5.71
C PRO A 143 -12.99 2.40 6.31
N LEU A 144 -12.86 1.09 6.18
CA LEU A 144 -11.66 0.34 6.53
C LEU A 144 -10.98 -0.08 5.23
N ALA A 145 -9.66 0.05 5.17
CA ALA A 145 -8.90 -0.41 4.02
C ALA A 145 -7.50 -0.87 4.44
N VAL A 146 -6.84 -1.58 3.54
CA VAL A 146 -5.46 -2.02 3.72
C VAL A 146 -4.51 -0.82 3.69
N CYS A 147 -3.66 -0.70 4.72
CA CYS A 147 -2.62 0.31 4.78
C CYS A 147 -1.28 -0.24 4.29
N TRP A 148 -0.59 0.52 3.45
CA TRP A 148 0.71 0.17 2.87
C TRP A 148 1.73 1.28 3.13
N ARG A 149 2.96 0.87 3.44
CA ARG A 149 4.10 1.78 3.62
C ARG A 149 5.11 1.60 2.50
N TYR A 150 5.55 2.69 1.87
CA TYR A 150 6.70 2.64 0.97
C TYR A 150 7.98 2.98 1.73
N ALA A 151 8.93 2.04 1.79
CA ALA A 151 10.23 2.27 2.43
C ALA A 151 11.27 1.30 1.86
N GLY A 152 12.47 1.81 1.57
CA GLY A 152 13.58 0.98 1.09
C GLY A 152 13.38 0.42 -0.32
N GLY A 153 12.57 1.07 -1.15
CA GLY A 153 12.26 0.61 -2.52
C GLY A 153 11.05 -0.31 -2.61
N GLU A 154 10.49 -0.76 -1.49
CA GLU A 154 9.42 -1.76 -1.45
C GLU A 154 8.16 -1.26 -0.74
N TRP A 155 7.03 -1.86 -1.11
CA TRP A 155 5.75 -1.68 -0.45
C TRP A 155 5.56 -2.74 0.64
N ARG A 156 5.31 -2.31 1.87
CA ARG A 156 5.05 -3.20 3.02
C ARG A 156 3.64 -3.00 3.54
N LYS A 157 2.82 -4.05 3.41
CA LYS A 157 1.47 -4.11 3.98
C LYS A 157 1.51 -4.04 5.51
N GLN A 158 0.65 -3.22 6.09
CA GLN A 158 0.43 -3.18 7.53
C GLN A 158 -0.60 -4.25 7.94
N PRO A 159 -0.52 -4.79 9.17
CA PRO A 159 -1.46 -5.81 9.63
C PRO A 159 -2.88 -5.25 9.75
N GLY A 160 -3.85 -6.02 9.25
CA GLY A 160 -5.28 -5.69 9.32
C GLY A 160 -5.74 -4.62 8.32
N GLU A 161 -7.04 -4.34 8.36
CA GLU A 161 -7.66 -3.20 7.70
C GLU A 161 -7.95 -2.14 8.74
N ILE A 162 -7.59 -0.90 8.44
CA ILE A 162 -7.65 0.22 9.39
C ILE A 162 -8.28 1.44 8.73
N THR A 163 -8.72 2.39 9.54
CA THR A 163 -9.23 3.68 9.05
C THR A 163 -8.10 4.51 8.44
N LEU A 164 -8.45 5.48 7.58
CA LEU A 164 -7.48 6.40 6.98
C LEU A 164 -6.63 7.10 8.05
N ASN A 165 -7.27 7.61 9.12
CA ASN A 165 -6.54 8.30 10.18
C ASN A 165 -5.55 7.37 10.90
N ALA A 166 -5.96 6.13 11.21
CA ALA A 166 -5.06 5.14 11.81
C ALA A 166 -3.87 4.81 10.89
N CYS A 167 -4.07 4.74 9.58
CA CYS A 167 -2.99 4.52 8.61
C CYS A 167 -2.01 5.69 8.61
N VAL A 168 -2.50 6.94 8.55
CA VAL A 168 -1.65 8.14 8.62
C VAL A 168 -0.83 8.16 9.92
N GLN A 169 -1.46 7.89 11.05
CA GLN A 169 -0.80 7.79 12.35
C GLN A 169 0.32 6.74 12.34
N GLN A 170 0.03 5.53 11.88
CA GLN A 170 0.99 4.43 11.85
C GLN A 170 2.16 4.67 10.88
N LEU A 171 1.93 5.39 9.78
CA LEU A 171 2.94 5.67 8.77
C LEU A 171 3.83 6.86 9.13
N TYR A 172 3.24 7.92 9.70
CA TYR A 172 3.84 9.26 9.73
C TYR A 172 3.97 9.89 11.13
N SER A 173 3.39 9.29 12.18
CA SER A 173 3.54 9.83 13.54
C SER A 173 5.01 9.94 13.96
N GLY A 174 5.37 11.09 14.53
CA GLY A 174 6.71 11.36 15.05
C GLY A 174 7.82 11.41 14.00
N LYS A 175 7.47 11.46 12.70
CA LYS A 175 8.44 11.53 11.60
C LYS A 175 8.31 12.84 10.86
N CYS A 176 9.29 13.71 11.04
CA CYS A 176 9.42 14.91 10.21
C CYS A 176 9.91 14.54 8.81
N GLU A 177 9.36 15.18 7.78
CA GLU A 177 9.92 15.10 6.42
C GLU A 177 10.92 16.23 6.20
N ARG A 178 11.99 15.96 5.44
CA ARG A 178 12.96 17.00 5.10
C ARG A 178 12.37 17.96 4.06
N PRO A 179 12.79 19.24 4.04
CA PRO A 179 12.44 20.14 2.94
C PRO A 179 12.78 19.51 1.59
N GLY A 180 11.79 19.46 0.68
CA GLY A 180 11.92 18.83 -0.64
C GLY A 180 11.82 17.29 -0.65
N GLY A 181 11.67 16.65 0.51
CA GLY A 181 11.41 15.21 0.64
C GLY A 181 9.91 14.89 0.63
N ALA A 182 9.59 13.64 0.32
CA ALA A 182 8.25 13.09 0.50
C ALA A 182 8.32 11.60 0.85
N THR A 183 7.58 11.18 1.88
CA THR A 183 7.39 9.75 2.18
C THR A 183 6.01 9.32 1.72
N TYR A 184 5.96 8.19 1.01
CA TYR A 184 4.72 7.69 0.42
C TYR A 184 4.12 6.52 1.21
N GLY A 185 2.80 6.45 1.16
CA GLY A 185 1.95 5.43 1.74
C GLY A 185 0.74 5.17 0.83
N ARG A 186 -0.03 4.15 1.14
CA ARG A 186 -1.29 3.85 0.46
C ARG A 186 -2.33 3.39 1.47
N TRP A 187 -3.57 3.81 1.27
CA TRP A 187 -4.71 3.38 2.05
C TRP A 187 -5.80 2.95 1.07
N GLY A 188 -6.00 1.64 0.93
CA GLY A 188 -6.76 1.08 -0.18
C GLY A 188 -6.19 1.52 -1.53
N ASP A 189 -7.02 2.22 -2.30
CA ASP A 189 -6.65 2.77 -3.61
C ASP A 189 -6.07 4.19 -3.54
N GLU A 190 -6.16 4.83 -2.38
CA GLU A 190 -5.71 6.21 -2.16
C GLU A 190 -4.21 6.26 -1.84
N THR A 191 -3.49 7.18 -2.48
CA THR A 191 -2.06 7.39 -2.24
C THR A 191 -1.84 8.54 -1.28
N LEU A 192 -1.14 8.21 -0.19
CA LEU A 192 -0.77 9.16 0.85
C LEU A 192 0.65 9.64 0.60
N ARG A 193 0.89 10.94 0.77
CA ARG A 193 2.25 11.48 0.84
C ARG A 193 2.39 12.41 2.03
N ARG A 194 3.45 12.22 2.79
CA ARG A 194 3.90 13.17 3.81
C ARG A 194 4.86 14.15 3.16
N VAL A 195 4.51 15.43 3.21
CA VAL A 195 5.38 16.56 2.86
C VAL A 195 5.65 17.37 4.14
N PRO A 196 6.62 18.31 4.15
CA PRO A 196 6.88 19.11 5.34
C PRO A 196 5.61 19.81 5.85
N GLY A 197 5.20 19.49 7.07
CA GLY A 197 4.11 20.14 7.79
C GLY A 197 2.69 19.61 7.49
N ARG A 198 2.51 18.66 6.57
CA ARG A 198 1.18 18.10 6.27
C ARG A 198 1.23 16.73 5.60
N VAL A 199 0.13 16.01 5.71
CA VAL A 199 -0.12 14.77 4.97
C VAL A 199 -1.17 15.08 3.92
N GLU A 200 -0.85 14.69 2.69
CA GLU A 200 -1.70 14.88 1.53
C GLU A 200 -2.15 13.53 0.99
N SER A 201 -3.33 13.52 0.37
CA SER A 201 -3.91 12.34 -0.25
C SER A 201 -4.32 12.59 -1.70
N SER A 202 -4.33 11.51 -2.48
CA SER A 202 -4.63 11.52 -3.91
C SER A 202 -5.21 10.19 -4.36
N SER A 203 -6.34 10.23 -5.06
CA SER A 203 -6.95 9.07 -5.71
C SER A 203 -6.41 8.81 -7.13
N ASP A 204 -5.83 9.84 -7.78
CA ASP A 204 -5.38 9.80 -9.17
C ASP A 204 -3.86 9.84 -9.35
N ASN A 205 -3.11 9.94 -8.24
CA ASN A 205 -1.65 10.12 -8.19
C ASN A 205 -1.12 11.38 -8.86
N ARG A 206 -1.97 12.38 -9.08
CA ARG A 206 -1.63 13.64 -9.75
C ARG A 206 -2.05 14.84 -8.94
N THR A 207 -3.27 14.82 -8.42
CA THR A 207 -3.84 15.88 -7.59
C THR A 207 -3.81 15.44 -6.14
N PHE A 208 -3.07 16.20 -5.33
CA PHE A 208 -2.90 15.91 -3.91
C PHE A 208 -3.56 17.02 -3.10
N HIS A 209 -4.49 16.66 -2.22
CA HIS A 209 -5.11 17.58 -1.28
C HIS A 209 -4.59 17.32 0.14
N SER A 210 -4.53 18.35 0.98
CA SER A 210 -4.16 18.18 2.38
C SER A 210 -5.30 17.52 3.14
N ILE A 211 -5.02 16.39 3.79
CA ILE A 211 -5.99 15.72 4.66
C ILE A 211 -5.75 16.02 6.14
N ILE A 212 -4.49 16.16 6.54
CA ILE A 212 -4.09 16.38 7.94
C ILE A 212 -2.89 17.34 7.98
N GLU A 213 -2.98 18.40 8.77
CA GLU A 213 -1.84 19.24 9.11
C GLU A 213 -1.03 18.61 10.25
N GLN A 214 0.30 18.63 10.13
CA GLN A 214 1.19 18.14 11.17
C GLN A 214 1.47 19.25 12.18
N GLY A 215 1.51 18.91 13.45
CA GLY A 215 1.95 19.81 14.51
C GLY A 215 3.43 20.18 14.38
N PRO A 216 3.90 21.19 15.14
CA PRO A 216 5.30 21.65 15.11
C PRO A 216 6.31 20.54 15.49
N ASP A 217 5.89 19.54 16.28
CA ASP A 217 6.69 18.36 16.65
C ASP A 217 6.50 17.17 15.68
N CYS A 218 5.94 17.42 14.48
CA CYS A 218 5.60 16.39 13.50
C CYS A 218 4.62 15.33 14.04
N SER A 219 3.82 15.73 15.03
CA SER A 219 2.69 14.95 15.54
C SER A 219 1.53 15.00 14.55
N ILE A 220 0.86 13.87 14.40
CA ILE A 220 -0.41 13.78 13.68
C ILE A 220 -1.49 13.84 14.77
N PRO A 221 -2.51 14.72 14.67
CA PRO A 221 -3.60 14.75 15.64
C PRO A 221 -4.40 13.45 15.59
N SER A 222 -4.70 12.88 16.75
CA SER A 222 -5.60 11.74 16.90
C SER A 222 -7.04 12.24 16.84
N VAL A 223 -7.54 12.49 15.62
CA VAL A 223 -8.96 12.82 15.36
C VAL A 223 -9.85 11.59 15.29
#